data_AF-A0A1X1QP34-F1
#
_entry.id   AF-A0A1X1QP34-F1
#
_cell.length_a   1.000
_cell.length_b   1.000
_cell.length_c   1.000
_cell.angle_alpha   90.00
_cell.angle_beta   90.00
_cell.angle_gamma   90.00
#
_symmetry.space_group_name_H-M   'P 1'
#
loop_
_entity.id
_entity.type
_entity.pdbx_description
1 polymer ?
#
loop_
_entity_poly.entity_id
_entity_poly.type
_entity_poly.pdbx_seq_one_letter_code
_entity_poly.pdbx_strand_id
1 'polypeptide(L)'
;MSETHKEQISSLLDDELGSVETGELIKALESDQGLNNQFDRYALIREALNEDVVVHQESFLKSVQDALVAEPTVLAPRRVKRESNRYVAAALAASVAIFTVVIFDTGSFVNSPVHIQSVASLEVQVDEMLALEEERKEEMLQSKPGTRFVTFEK
;
A
#
# COMPACT_ATOMS: atom_id res chain seq x y z
N MET A 1 -15.75 20.85 -33.33
CA MET A 1 -15.77 20.26 -31.98
C MET A 1 -16.23 21.30 -30.98
N SER A 2 -17.06 20.91 -30.01
CA SER A 2 -17.47 21.76 -28.89
C SER A 2 -16.40 21.72 -27.78
N GLU A 3 -16.26 22.81 -27.02
CA GLU A 3 -15.40 22.84 -25.83
C GLU A 3 -15.88 21.84 -24.76
N THR A 4 -17.19 21.60 -24.68
CA THR A 4 -17.80 20.61 -23.80
C THR A 4 -17.21 19.21 -23.98
N HIS A 5 -16.99 18.74 -25.21
CA HIS A 5 -16.42 17.40 -25.42
C HIS A 5 -14.95 17.31 -24.97
N LYS A 6 -14.18 18.40 -25.05
CA LYS A 6 -12.79 18.41 -24.59
C LYS A 6 -12.72 18.35 -23.06
N GLU A 7 -13.59 19.10 -22.40
CA GLU A 7 -13.75 19.07 -20.94
C GLU A 7 -14.15 17.66 -20.49
N GLN A 8 -15.18 17.07 -21.12
CA GLN A 8 -15.62 15.72 -20.79
C GLN A 8 -14.54 14.65 -21.02
N ILE A 9 -13.73 14.76 -22.08
CA ILE A 9 -12.57 13.87 -22.29
C ILE A 9 -11.55 14.02 -21.15
N SER A 10 -11.27 15.26 -20.72
CA SER A 10 -10.35 15.50 -19.60
C SER A 10 -10.90 14.85 -18.32
N SER A 11 -12.15 15.14 -17.98
CA SER A 11 -12.82 14.55 -16.81
C SER A 11 -12.90 13.03 -16.88
N LEU A 12 -13.06 12.44 -18.06
CA LEU A 12 -13.05 10.98 -18.24
C LEU A 12 -11.67 10.40 -17.90
N LEU A 13 -10.60 11.03 -18.37
CA LEU A 13 -9.23 10.57 -18.09
C LEU A 13 -8.92 10.66 -16.59
N ASP A 14 -9.44 11.68 -15.89
CA ASP A 14 -9.23 11.89 -14.46
C ASP A 14 -10.22 11.11 -13.56
N ASP A 15 -11.10 10.27 -14.13
CA ASP A 15 -12.15 9.51 -13.41
C ASP A 15 -13.19 10.40 -12.70
N GLU A 16 -13.40 11.62 -13.20
CA GLU A 16 -14.33 12.61 -12.66
C GLU A 16 -15.65 12.71 -13.46
N LEU A 17 -15.74 12.03 -14.62
CA LEU A 17 -16.94 12.09 -15.47
C LEU A 17 -18.07 11.20 -14.94
N GLY A 18 -19.30 11.72 -14.93
CA GLY A 18 -20.47 10.97 -14.48
C GLY A 18 -20.77 9.75 -15.37
N SER A 19 -21.39 8.71 -14.81
CA SER A 19 -21.67 7.46 -15.53
C SER A 19 -22.59 7.63 -16.77
N VAL A 20 -23.57 8.53 -16.70
CA VAL A 20 -24.48 8.82 -17.82
C VAL A 20 -23.72 9.53 -18.95
N GLU A 21 -22.97 10.57 -18.59
CA GLU A 21 -22.16 11.36 -19.52
C GLU A 21 -21.05 10.51 -20.16
N THR A 22 -20.47 9.59 -19.39
CA THR A 22 -19.51 8.60 -19.89
C THR A 22 -20.13 7.75 -21.00
N GLY A 23 -21.35 7.24 -20.79
CA GLY A 23 -22.05 6.44 -21.80
C GLY A 23 -22.38 7.22 -23.08
N GLU A 24 -22.68 8.51 -22.97
CA GLU A 24 -22.91 9.39 -24.13
C GLU A 24 -21.60 9.73 -24.86
N LEU A 25 -20.55 10.05 -24.11
CA LEU A 25 -19.23 10.37 -24.66
C LEU A 25 -18.62 9.16 -25.39
N ILE A 26 -18.75 7.95 -24.86
CA ILE A 26 -18.27 6.73 -25.54
C ILE A 26 -18.96 6.55 -26.90
N LYS A 27 -20.28 6.72 -26.98
CA LYS A 27 -21.00 6.66 -28.26
C LYS A 27 -20.54 7.73 -29.25
N ALA A 28 -20.24 8.93 -28.76
CA ALA A 28 -19.68 9.99 -29.58
C ALA A 28 -18.27 9.62 -30.09
N LEU A 29 -17.42 9.06 -29.23
CA LEU A 29 -16.06 8.59 -29.57
C LEU A 29 -16.06 7.47 -30.61
N GLU A 30 -17.06 6.58 -30.61
CA GLU A 30 -17.21 5.51 -31.60
C GLU A 30 -17.56 6.02 -33.00
N SER A 31 -18.27 7.15 -33.08
CA SER A 31 -18.83 7.68 -34.33
C SER A 31 -18.01 8.83 -34.92
N ASP A 32 -17.26 9.58 -34.10
CA ASP A 32 -16.45 10.72 -34.52
C ASP A 32 -14.95 10.43 -34.36
N GLN A 33 -14.30 10.15 -35.49
CA GLN A 33 -12.85 9.89 -35.55
C GLN A 33 -12.02 11.10 -35.09
N GLY A 34 -12.51 12.34 -35.28
CA GLY A 34 -11.82 13.54 -34.82
C GLY A 34 -11.82 13.64 -33.30
N LEU A 35 -12.94 13.28 -32.67
CA LEU A 35 -13.07 13.19 -31.22
C LEU A 35 -12.20 12.06 -30.64
N ASN A 36 -12.16 10.91 -31.31
CA ASN A 36 -11.32 9.77 -30.95
C ASN A 36 -9.83 10.12 -30.96
N ASN A 37 -9.35 10.75 -32.05
CA ASN A 37 -7.97 11.24 -32.14
C ASN A 37 -7.61 12.24 -31.03
N GLN A 38 -8.58 13.02 -30.55
CA GLN A 38 -8.35 13.97 -29.45
C GLN A 38 -8.20 13.23 -28.11
N PHE A 39 -9.03 12.21 -27.86
CA PHE A 39 -8.91 11.33 -26.71
C PHE A 39 -7.53 10.66 -26.68
N ASP A 40 -7.08 10.09 -27.80
CA ASP A 40 -5.75 9.46 -27.92
C ASP A 40 -4.62 10.44 -27.60
N ARG A 41 -4.72 11.69 -28.09
CA ARG A 41 -3.72 12.72 -27.81
C ARG A 41 -3.67 13.09 -26.33
N TYR A 42 -4.82 13.22 -25.66
CA TYR A 42 -4.84 13.55 -24.23
C TYR A 42 -4.34 12.38 -23.39
N ALA A 43 -4.71 11.15 -23.74
CA ALA A 43 -4.18 9.94 -23.10
C ALA A 43 -2.65 9.85 -23.26
N LEU A 44 -2.13 10.12 -24.46
CA LEU A 44 -0.69 10.14 -24.72
C LEU A 44 0.04 11.23 -23.91
N ILE A 45 -0.51 12.45 -23.81
CA ILE A 45 0.07 13.52 -22.99
C ILE A 45 0.09 13.11 -21.52
N ARG A 46 -1.03 12.58 -21.01
CA ARG A 46 -1.13 12.09 -19.63
C ARG A 46 -0.08 11.02 -19.35
N GLU A 47 0.06 10.06 -20.26
CA GLU A 47 1.04 8.99 -20.12
C GLU A 47 2.46 9.58 -20.17
N ALA A 48 2.76 10.45 -21.15
CA ALA A 48 4.06 11.11 -21.31
C ALA A 48 4.54 11.89 -20.06
N LEU A 49 3.61 12.34 -19.21
CA LEU A 49 3.91 13.03 -17.96
C LEU A 49 4.21 12.09 -16.78
N ASN A 50 3.88 10.81 -16.88
CA ASN A 50 4.25 9.80 -15.90
C ASN A 50 5.73 9.39 -16.12
N GLU A 51 6.44 8.95 -15.08
CA GLU A 51 7.90 8.72 -15.18
C GLU A 51 8.29 7.41 -15.92
N ASP A 52 7.33 6.51 -16.15
CA ASP A 52 7.56 5.15 -16.68
C ASP A 52 6.97 4.92 -18.09
N VAL A 53 7.21 5.85 -19.02
CA VAL A 53 6.55 5.84 -20.34
C VAL A 53 7.18 4.81 -21.27
N VAL A 54 6.42 3.78 -21.59
CA VAL A 54 6.72 2.87 -22.70
C VAL A 54 5.90 3.31 -23.92
N VAL A 55 6.55 3.96 -24.89
CA VAL A 55 5.90 4.27 -26.17
C VAL A 55 5.81 2.99 -26.98
N HIS A 56 4.58 2.46 -27.11
CA HIS A 56 4.31 1.28 -27.93
C HIS A 56 4.29 1.63 -29.42
N GLN A 57 4.55 0.64 -30.28
CA GLN A 57 4.40 0.79 -31.73
C GLN A 57 2.95 1.12 -32.08
N GLU A 58 2.72 1.94 -33.12
CA GLU A 58 1.36 2.30 -33.58
C GLU A 58 0.48 1.07 -33.87
N SER A 59 1.08 -0.04 -34.30
CA SER A 59 0.39 -1.30 -34.58
C SER A 59 -0.04 -2.07 -33.32
N PHE A 60 0.44 -1.70 -32.13
CA PHE A 60 0.16 -2.41 -30.89
C PHE A 60 -1.32 -2.38 -30.55
N LEU A 61 -1.93 -1.18 -30.50
CA LEU A 61 -3.35 -1.02 -30.19
C LEU A 61 -4.24 -1.77 -31.18
N LYS A 62 -3.90 -1.72 -32.48
CA LYS A 62 -4.61 -2.48 -33.51
C LYS A 62 -4.54 -3.98 -33.28
N SER A 63 -3.36 -4.49 -32.94
CA SER A 63 -3.16 -5.93 -32.66
C SER A 63 -3.95 -6.38 -31.43
N VAL A 64 -4.01 -5.55 -30.39
CA VAL A 64 -4.82 -5.80 -29.19
C VAL A 64 -6.31 -5.80 -29.54
N GLN A 65 -6.77 -4.82 -30.32
CA GLN A 65 -8.17 -4.74 -30.76
C GLN A 65 -8.57 -5.97 -31.58
N ASP A 66 -7.74 -6.38 -32.54
CA ASP A 66 -7.98 -7.58 -33.36
C ASP A 66 -8.04 -8.85 -32.50
N ALA A 67 -7.18 -8.97 -31.49
CA ALA A 67 -7.20 -10.07 -30.53
C ALA A 67 -8.48 -10.07 -29.67
N LEU A 68 -8.91 -8.92 -29.17
CA LEU A 68 -10.12 -8.76 -28.36
C LEU A 68 -11.40 -9.09 -29.13
N VAL A 69 -11.46 -8.77 -30.43
CA VAL A 69 -12.61 -9.13 -31.29
C VAL A 69 -12.75 -10.64 -31.43
N ALA A 70 -11.63 -11.39 -31.39
CA ALA A 70 -11.65 -12.85 -31.42
C ALA A 70 -12.07 -13.49 -30.08
N GLU A 71 -12.09 -12.73 -29.00
CA GLU A 71 -12.47 -13.23 -27.68
C GLU A 71 -14.00 -13.23 -27.49
N PRO A 72 -14.57 -14.25 -26.82
CA PRO A 72 -15.98 -14.23 -26.45
C PRO A 72 -16.23 -13.11 -25.43
N THR A 73 -17.12 -12.18 -25.78
CA THR A 73 -17.44 -11.00 -24.94
C THR A 73 -18.12 -11.41 -23.62
N VAL A 74 -17.34 -11.58 -22.54
CA VAL A 74 -17.84 -11.85 -21.19
C VAL A 74 -18.15 -10.53 -20.49
N LEU A 75 -19.35 -9.98 -20.73
CA LEU A 75 -19.81 -8.67 -20.18
C LEU A 75 -20.01 -8.63 -18.66
N ALA A 76 -19.82 -9.75 -17.96
CA ALA A 76 -19.90 -9.77 -16.51
C ALA A 76 -18.95 -10.83 -15.96
N PRO A 77 -17.93 -10.47 -15.16
CA PRO A 77 -17.32 -11.45 -14.27
C PRO A 77 -18.43 -12.00 -13.40
N ARG A 78 -18.76 -13.28 -13.59
CA ARG A 78 -19.76 -13.99 -12.78
C ARG A 78 -19.28 -13.89 -11.35
N ARG A 79 -19.91 -13.02 -10.55
CA ARG A 79 -19.67 -12.96 -9.09
C ARG A 79 -19.99 -14.36 -8.57
N VAL A 80 -18.95 -15.14 -8.29
CA VAL A 80 -19.11 -16.43 -7.63
C VAL A 80 -19.69 -16.08 -6.27
N LYS A 81 -20.98 -16.37 -6.06
CA LYS A 81 -21.60 -16.19 -4.75
C LYS A 81 -20.82 -17.07 -3.80
N ARG A 82 -20.06 -16.45 -2.89
CA ARG A 82 -19.38 -17.18 -1.82
C ARG A 82 -20.47 -17.77 -0.96
N GLU A 83 -20.71 -19.07 -1.10
CA GLU A 83 -21.68 -19.75 -0.25
C GLU A 83 -21.23 -19.59 1.19
N SER A 84 -22.05 -18.90 2.00
CA SER A 84 -21.77 -18.76 3.41
C SER A 84 -22.07 -20.10 4.07
N ASN A 85 -21.02 -20.90 4.24
CA ASN A 85 -21.12 -22.17 4.95
C ASN A 85 -21.34 -21.88 6.45
N ARG A 86 -22.60 -21.64 6.82
CA ARG A 86 -23.04 -21.36 8.20
C ARG A 86 -22.56 -22.45 9.17
N TYR A 87 -22.42 -23.69 8.69
CA TYR A 87 -21.86 -24.80 9.45
C TYR A 87 -20.39 -24.60 9.82
N VAL A 88 -19.58 -23.98 8.96
CA VAL A 88 -18.18 -23.66 9.27
C VAL A 88 -18.12 -22.58 10.36
N ALA A 89 -18.96 -21.55 10.24
CA ALA A 89 -19.05 -20.51 11.27
C ALA A 89 -19.53 -21.08 12.62
N ALA A 90 -20.53 -21.97 12.60
CA ALA A 90 -21.03 -22.65 13.79
C ALA A 90 -19.99 -23.60 14.42
N ALA A 91 -19.28 -24.38 13.60
CA ALA A 91 -18.22 -25.27 14.07
C ALA A 91 -17.06 -24.49 14.71
N LEU A 92 -16.67 -23.37 14.10
CA LEU A 92 -15.67 -22.46 14.67
C LEU A 92 -16.15 -21.92 16.02
N ALA A 93 -17.37 -21.36 16.09
CA ALA A 93 -17.93 -20.83 17.33
C ALA A 93 -18.02 -21.90 18.44
N ALA A 94 -18.47 -23.10 18.09
CA ALA A 94 -18.55 -24.24 19.02
C ALA A 94 -17.15 -24.65 19.53
N SER A 95 -16.15 -24.70 18.66
CA SER A 95 -14.78 -25.02 19.07
C SER A 95 -14.24 -24.00 20.07
N VAL A 96 -14.43 -22.70 19.79
CA VAL A 96 -14.01 -21.61 20.69
C VAL A 96 -14.74 -21.69 22.03
N ALA A 97 -16.06 -21.96 22.03
CA ALA A 97 -16.85 -22.08 23.24
C ALA A 97 -16.41 -23.28 24.12
N ILE A 98 -16.06 -24.42 23.50
CA ILE A 98 -15.52 -25.56 24.25
C ILE A 98 -14.16 -25.20 24.85
N PHE A 99 -13.27 -24.60 24.07
CA PHE A 99 -11.96 -24.17 24.58
C PHE A 99 -12.07 -23.15 25.71
N THR A 100 -12.98 -22.17 25.61
CA THR A 100 -13.16 -21.19 26.68
C THR A 100 -13.63 -21.86 27.96
N VAL A 101 -14.63 -22.75 27.89
CA VAL A 101 -15.10 -23.50 29.07
C VAL A 101 -13.96 -24.31 29.71
N VAL A 102 -13.16 -25.02 28.91
CA VAL A 102 -12.01 -25.80 29.41
C VAL A 102 -10.94 -24.89 30.03
N ILE A 103 -10.62 -23.75 29.42
CA ILE A 103 -9.64 -22.79 29.97
C ILE A 103 -10.13 -22.21 31.31
N PHE A 104 -11.41 -21.89 31.41
CA PHE A 104 -12.02 -21.39 32.66
C PHE A 104 -12.06 -22.45 33.75
N ASP A 105 -12.46 -23.69 33.42
CA ASP A 105 -12.54 -24.80 34.37
C ASP A 105 -11.16 -25.25 34.88
N THR A 106 -10.16 -25.28 34.00
CA THR A 106 -8.78 -25.63 34.37
C THR A 106 -8.06 -24.53 35.15
N GLY A 107 -8.69 -23.36 35.36
CA GLY A 107 -8.08 -22.25 36.09
C GLY A 107 -6.79 -21.74 35.47
N SER A 108 -6.57 -21.95 34.16
CA SER A 108 -5.31 -21.66 33.46
C SER A 108 -5.05 -20.18 33.22
N PHE A 109 -5.84 -19.28 33.83
CA PHE A 109 -5.50 -17.86 33.91
C PHE A 109 -4.27 -17.72 34.81
N VAL A 110 -3.08 -17.83 34.20
CA VAL A 110 -1.85 -17.36 34.82
C VAL A 110 -2.03 -15.87 35.01
N ASN A 111 -2.31 -15.50 36.25
CA ASN A 111 -2.35 -14.12 36.70
C ASN A 111 -0.88 -13.64 36.74
N SER A 112 -0.25 -13.49 35.57
CA SER A 112 1.03 -12.79 35.50
C SER A 112 0.73 -11.36 35.90
N PRO A 113 1.25 -10.86 37.04
CA PRO A 113 1.13 -9.45 37.34
C PRO A 113 1.82 -8.74 36.18
N VAL A 114 1.04 -8.01 35.37
CA VAL A 114 1.62 -7.00 34.50
C VAL A 114 2.28 -6.02 35.45
N HIS A 115 3.60 -6.11 35.57
CA HIS A 115 4.38 -5.18 36.36
C HIS A 115 4.39 -3.86 35.59
N ILE A 116 3.35 -3.06 35.76
CA ILE A 116 3.31 -1.69 35.25
C ILE A 116 4.39 -0.94 36.02
N GLN A 117 5.58 -0.86 35.46
CA GLN A 117 6.61 0.01 36.01
C GLN A 117 6.10 1.45 35.89
N SER A 118 6.01 2.13 37.02
CA SER A 118 5.70 3.55 37.04
C SER A 118 6.78 4.30 36.27
N VAL A 119 6.38 5.29 35.47
CA VAL A 119 7.32 6.15 34.73
C VAL A 119 8.34 6.83 35.65
N ALA A 120 8.00 7.05 36.92
CA ALA A 120 8.93 7.57 37.93
C ALA A 120 10.04 6.57 38.31
N SER A 121 9.80 5.27 38.19
CA SER A 121 10.80 4.22 38.45
C SER A 121 11.84 4.14 37.32
N LEU A 122 11.41 4.43 36.09
CA LEU A 122 12.28 4.48 34.91
C LEU A 122 13.24 5.67 34.98
N GLU A 123 12.78 6.84 35.47
CA GLU A 123 13.61 8.04 35.60
C GLU A 123 14.75 7.84 36.61
N VAL A 124 14.47 7.19 37.75
CA VAL A 124 15.50 6.86 38.76
C VAL A 124 16.55 5.89 38.22
N GLN A 125 16.16 4.87 37.44
CA GLN A 125 17.11 3.93 36.84
C GLN A 125 17.95 4.56 35.73
N VAL A 126 17.39 5.52 34.99
CA VAL A 126 18.12 6.25 33.95
C VAL A 126 19.13 7.22 34.57
N ASP A 127 18.77 7.91 35.67
CA ASP A 127 19.69 8.79 36.41
C ASP A 127 20.84 7.99 37.04
N GLU A 128 20.56 6.82 37.61
CA GLU A 128 21.59 5.95 38.18
C GLU A 128 22.53 5.40 37.09
N MET A 129 22.01 5.07 35.92
CA MET A 129 22.81 4.63 34.78
C MET A 129 23.65 5.78 34.17
N LEU A 130 23.13 7.00 34.14
CA LEU A 130 23.86 8.19 33.68
C LEU A 130 25.01 8.56 34.63
N ALA A 131 24.78 8.50 35.95
CA ALA A 131 25.82 8.75 36.95
C ALA A 131 26.97 7.74 36.83
N LEU A 132 26.65 6.46 36.59
CA LEU A 132 27.66 5.40 36.39
C LEU A 132 28.42 5.54 35.06
N GLU A 133 27.80 6.12 34.03
CA GLU A 133 28.47 6.39 32.76
C GLU A 133 29.39 7.61 32.84
N GLU A 134 29.03 8.61 33.65
CA GLU A 134 29.84 9.81 33.89
C GLU A 134 31.10 9.46 34.71
N GLU A 135 30.97 8.67 35.78
CA GLU A 135 32.13 8.16 36.54
C GLU A 135 33.07 7.33 35.66
N ARG A 136 32.53 6.46 34.78
CA ARG A 136 33.34 5.66 33.84
C ARG A 136 34.10 6.54 32.84
N LYS A 137 33.50 7.64 32.37
CA LYS A 137 34.16 8.58 31.45
C LYS A 137 35.27 9.37 32.15
N GLU A 138 35.08 9.75 33.42
CA GLU A 138 36.14 10.39 34.20
C GLU A 138 37.33 9.46 34.46
N GLU A 139 37.09 8.18 34.78
CA GLU A 139 38.16 7.19 34.93
C GLU A 139 38.95 6.96 33.63
N MET A 140 38.25 6.92 32.48
CA MET A 140 38.92 6.81 31.17
C MET A 140 39.78 8.03 30.81
N LEU A 141 39.44 9.22 31.29
CA LEU A 141 40.21 10.44 31.03
C LEU A 141 41.49 10.54 31.88
N GLN A 142 41.56 9.84 33.02
CA GLN A 142 42.78 9.80 33.85
C GLN A 142 43.82 8.78 33.33
N SER A 143 43.42 7.75 32.59
CA SER A 143 44.35 6.78 31.99
C SER A 143 44.83 7.28 30.61
N LYS A 144 45.88 8.10 30.60
CA LYS A 144 46.53 8.59 29.37
C LYS A 144 47.66 7.62 28.95
N PRO A 145 47.56 6.89 27.82
CA PRO A 145 48.71 6.13 27.31
C PRO A 145 49.71 7.08 26.64
N GLY A 146 50.98 6.96 27.01
CA GLY A 146 52.09 7.82 26.56
C GLY A 146 52.29 7.81 25.03
N THR A 147 52.46 9.00 24.47
CA THR A 147 52.78 9.23 23.05
C THR A 147 54.19 8.70 22.74
N ARG A 148 54.26 7.58 22.02
CA ARG A 148 55.48 7.14 21.35
C ARG A 148 55.50 7.75 19.95
N PHE A 149 56.27 8.82 19.78
CA PHE A 149 56.52 9.41 18.47
C PHE A 149 57.28 8.42 17.59
N VAL A 150 56.74 8.10 16.41
CA VAL A 150 57.44 7.34 15.36
C VAL A 150 57.91 8.34 14.30
N THR A 151 59.22 8.49 14.17
CA THR A 151 59.88 9.24 13.09
C THR A 151 59.95 8.37 11.84
N PHE A 152 59.55 8.91 10.69
CA PHE A 152 59.76 8.27 9.38
C PHE A 152 61.09 8.76 8.79
N GLU A 153 62.01 7.84 8.51
CA GLU A 153 63.24 8.11 7.74
C GLU A 153 62.95 7.94 6.24
N LYS A 154 63.65 8.71 5.40
CA LYS A 154 63.43 8.87 3.94
C LYS A 154 64.25 7.91 3.11
#